data_AF-A0A971BUA9-F1
#
_entry.id   AF-A0A971BUA9-F1
#
_cell.length_a   1.000
_cell.length_b   1.000
_cell.length_c   1.000
_cell.angle_alpha   90.00
_cell.angle_beta   90.00
_cell.angle_gamma   90.00
#
_symmetry.space_group_name_H-M   'P 1'
#
loop_
_entity.id
_entity.type
_entity.pdbx_description
1 polymer ?
#
loop_
_entity_poly.entity_id
_entity_poly.type
_entity_poly.pdbx_seq_one_letter_code
_entity_poly.pdbx_strand_id
1 'polypeptide(L)'
;MGKGRDYNRLFRQPEGARVPSGRLGPDAGNRGPPRADRQGAAIMTKRSPSRYGLMVVFGLCIAVTGALAQTEGYQPQVGQPGKDVVWVPTDQALVDVMLDLAKVTPADYVIDLGSGDGRTVISAAQRGVRALGIEYNPEMVELSIRNAEKEGVSSLASFKKADLFETDFSEATVLTMFLLPSINLKLRPTLLSLKPGTRIVSNSFTMEDWKADVVANLPESCITWCTAYLWIVPAGVQGIWEMEGGELELSQDFQMVSGTLRTGNRSAMVSGKVTGDRIDFVAAGVLYTGRIEEGAISGTRTAAGASTPWKAVRR
;
A
#
# COMPACT_ATOMS: atom_id res chain seq x y z
N MET A 1 -11.76 -33.55 -1.02
CA MET A 1 -10.55 -32.70 -1.03
C MET A 1 -10.46 -31.95 -2.34
N GLY A 2 -10.61 -30.62 -2.35
CA GLY A 2 -10.21 -29.80 -3.50
C GLY A 2 -8.70 -29.55 -3.47
N LYS A 3 -8.03 -29.56 -4.63
CA LYS A 3 -6.61 -29.16 -4.72
C LYS A 3 -6.51 -27.67 -4.37
N GLY A 4 -5.93 -27.35 -3.21
CA GLY A 4 -5.65 -25.96 -2.85
C GLY A 4 -4.75 -25.33 -3.92
N ARG A 5 -5.16 -24.18 -4.46
CA ARG A 5 -4.28 -23.40 -5.35
C ARG A 5 -3.12 -22.86 -4.49
N ASP A 6 -1.90 -23.16 -4.91
CA ASP A 6 -0.67 -22.62 -4.34
C ASP A 6 -0.54 -21.15 -4.77
N TYR A 7 -1.25 -20.27 -4.04
CA TYR A 7 -1.34 -18.84 -4.36
C TYR A 7 0.00 -18.10 -4.19
N ASN A 8 0.98 -18.66 -3.46
CA ASN A 8 2.34 -18.11 -3.40
C ASN A 8 3.04 -18.13 -4.78
N ARG A 9 2.53 -18.88 -5.76
CA ARG A 9 2.99 -18.77 -7.16
C ARG A 9 2.65 -17.43 -7.82
N LEU A 10 1.64 -16.71 -7.33
CA LEU A 10 1.32 -15.35 -7.80
C LEU A 10 2.41 -14.32 -7.44
N PHE A 11 3.29 -14.68 -6.51
CA PHE A 11 4.48 -13.90 -6.14
C PHE A 11 5.76 -14.30 -6.89
N ARG A 12 5.72 -15.35 -7.73
CA ARG A 12 6.88 -15.70 -8.56
C ARG A 12 6.92 -14.81 -9.80
N GLN A 13 8.02 -14.10 -9.98
CA GLN A 13 8.34 -13.47 -11.26
C GLN A 13 8.48 -14.55 -12.35
N PRO A 14 8.14 -14.26 -13.62
CA PRO A 14 8.35 -15.20 -14.71
C PRO A 14 9.85 -15.50 -14.90
N GLU A 15 10.21 -16.78 -14.88
CA GLU A 15 11.56 -17.24 -15.17
C GLU A 15 11.96 -16.83 -16.61
N GLY A 16 12.84 -15.83 -16.73
CA GLY A 16 13.31 -15.36 -18.04
C GLY A 16 13.87 -13.94 -18.08
N ALA A 17 13.48 -13.06 -17.14
CA ALA A 17 13.97 -11.68 -17.06
C ALA A 17 15.44 -11.62 -16.57
N ARG A 18 16.38 -11.99 -17.44
CA ARG A 18 17.81 -11.86 -17.19
C ARG A 18 18.17 -10.37 -17.17
N VAL A 19 18.37 -9.79 -15.98
CA VAL A 19 18.90 -8.42 -15.84
C VAL A 19 20.20 -8.31 -16.63
N PRO A 20 20.33 -7.41 -17.61
CA PRO A 20 21.58 -7.23 -18.34
C PRO A 20 22.65 -6.73 -17.36
N SER A 21 23.70 -7.52 -17.13
CA SER A 21 24.87 -7.06 -16.39
C SER A 21 25.62 -6.05 -17.26
N GLY A 22 25.31 -4.77 -17.05
CA GLY A 22 25.96 -3.64 -17.71
C GLY A 22 27.46 -3.60 -17.38
N ARG A 23 28.28 -4.25 -18.20
CA ARG A 23 29.73 -4.01 -18.22
C ARG A 23 29.96 -2.60 -18.74
N LEU A 24 30.38 -1.69 -17.85
CA LEU A 24 31.07 -0.48 -18.26
C LEU A 24 32.42 -0.88 -18.87
N GLY A 25 32.49 -0.89 -20.20
CA GLY A 25 33.74 -0.95 -20.96
C GLY A 25 34.26 0.47 -21.24
N PRO A 26 35.57 0.73 -21.11
CA PRO A 26 36.15 2.03 -21.43
C PRO A 26 36.48 2.19 -22.94
N ASP A 27 36.85 3.42 -23.29
CA ASP A 27 37.54 3.87 -24.51
C ASP A 27 36.77 4.01 -25.84
N ALA A 28 36.43 5.27 -26.14
CA ALA A 28 37.00 6.02 -27.26
C ALA A 28 36.78 7.54 -27.00
N GLY A 29 37.69 8.48 -27.24
CA GLY A 29 39.07 8.42 -27.74
C GLY A 29 39.38 9.74 -28.47
N ASN A 30 40.44 10.47 -28.10
CA ASN A 30 40.87 11.64 -28.87
C ASN A 30 42.40 11.81 -28.91
N ARG A 31 42.88 12.48 -29.96
CA ARG A 31 44.24 12.35 -30.51
C ARG A 31 45.18 13.44 -29.96
N GLY A 32 46.45 13.10 -29.74
CA GLY A 32 47.56 14.05 -29.56
C GLY A 32 48.20 14.44 -30.91
N PRO A 33 49.53 14.73 -31.00
CA PRO A 33 50.55 14.82 -29.95
C PRO A 33 50.87 16.33 -29.66
N PRO A 34 52.08 16.95 -29.75
CA PRO A 34 53.44 16.53 -30.13
C PRO A 34 54.33 16.15 -28.91
N ARG A 35 55.55 16.71 -28.82
CA ARG A 35 56.59 16.56 -27.78
C ARG A 35 57.41 17.86 -27.68
N ALA A 36 58.14 18.04 -26.58
CA ALA A 36 59.36 18.84 -26.52
C ALA A 36 60.41 18.16 -25.62
N ASP A 37 61.69 18.35 -25.94
CA ASP A 37 62.85 17.73 -25.27
C ASP A 37 63.17 18.34 -23.89
N ARG A 38 63.87 17.60 -23.00
CA ARG A 38 65.32 17.80 -22.76
C ARG A 38 65.95 16.85 -21.73
N GLN A 39 67.29 16.83 -21.79
CA GLN A 39 68.24 15.97 -21.08
C GLN A 39 68.64 16.53 -19.70
N GLY A 40 69.32 15.71 -18.88
CA GLY A 40 70.01 16.13 -17.64
C GLY A 40 69.91 15.05 -16.56
N ALA A 41 70.72 14.00 -16.58
CA ALA A 41 72.11 13.94 -16.08
C ALA A 41 72.21 13.86 -14.54
N ALA A 42 73.05 12.94 -14.06
CA ALA A 42 73.13 12.50 -12.67
C ALA A 42 73.87 13.50 -11.74
N ILE A 43 73.84 13.24 -10.44
CA ILE A 43 75.07 13.08 -9.64
C ILE A 43 74.80 12.24 -8.38
N MET A 44 75.84 11.49 -8.00
CA MET A 44 75.90 10.50 -6.93
C MET A 44 76.53 11.10 -5.67
N THR A 45 76.11 10.67 -4.47
CA THR A 45 76.97 10.20 -3.34
C THR A 45 76.12 10.07 -2.05
N LYS A 46 76.10 9.00 -1.23
CA LYS A 46 77.08 8.00 -0.73
C LYS A 46 77.49 8.32 0.72
N ARG A 47 76.92 7.60 1.71
CA ARG A 47 77.62 6.93 2.84
C ARG A 47 76.66 6.39 3.93
N SER A 48 76.59 5.06 4.04
CA SER A 48 76.57 4.33 5.33
C SER A 48 78.05 4.08 5.76
N PRO A 49 78.43 3.45 6.90
CA PRO A 49 77.75 2.50 7.81
C PRO A 49 77.66 3.04 9.27
N SER A 50 77.34 2.33 10.38
CA SER A 50 77.49 0.91 10.72
C SER A 50 76.61 0.42 11.88
N ARG A 51 76.12 -0.82 11.71
CA ARG A 51 75.83 -1.90 12.68
C ARG A 51 76.14 -1.66 14.17
N TYR A 52 75.12 -1.83 15.02
CA TYR A 52 74.97 -2.75 16.18
C TYR A 52 73.46 -2.67 16.58
N GLY A 53 72.77 -3.66 17.15
CA GLY A 53 73.05 -5.06 17.46
C GLY A 53 71.73 -5.84 17.61
N LEU A 54 71.80 -7.17 17.68
CA LEU A 54 70.63 -8.05 17.77
C LEU A 54 70.01 -8.02 19.18
N MET A 55 68.71 -7.75 19.30
CA MET A 55 67.96 -8.19 20.47
C MET A 55 66.52 -8.61 20.08
N VAL A 56 66.29 -9.92 20.12
CA VAL A 56 64.96 -10.51 19.93
C VAL A 56 64.18 -10.34 21.23
N VAL A 57 63.09 -9.59 21.18
CA VAL A 57 62.07 -9.57 22.24
C VAL A 57 60.74 -9.97 21.60
N PHE A 58 60.33 -11.21 21.80
CA PHE A 58 59.01 -11.71 21.45
C PHE A 58 57.99 -11.12 22.46
N GLY A 59 57.64 -9.85 22.28
CA GLY A 59 56.60 -9.18 23.04
C GLY A 59 55.23 -9.69 22.60
N LEU A 60 54.74 -10.75 23.24
CA LEU A 60 53.37 -11.25 23.04
C LEU A 60 52.35 -10.26 23.65
N CYS A 61 52.16 -9.12 23.00
CA CYS A 61 51.00 -8.28 23.23
C CYS A 61 49.77 -9.01 22.67
N ILE A 62 49.08 -9.75 23.53
CA ILE A 62 47.73 -10.24 23.23
C ILE A 62 46.85 -9.00 23.17
N ALA A 63 46.71 -8.44 21.97
CA ALA A 63 45.67 -7.48 21.68
C ALA A 63 44.35 -8.21 21.85
N VAL A 64 43.67 -7.96 22.97
CA VAL A 64 42.26 -8.34 23.15
C VAL A 64 41.46 -7.38 22.29
N THR A 65 41.51 -7.59 20.97
CA THR A 65 40.49 -7.12 20.04
C THR A 65 39.23 -7.90 20.36
N GLY A 66 38.52 -7.45 21.40
CA GLY A 66 37.13 -7.80 21.60
C GLY A 66 36.39 -7.34 20.37
N ALA A 67 36.20 -8.26 19.42
CA ALA A 67 35.33 -8.04 18.29
C ALA A 67 33.93 -7.85 18.87
N LEU A 68 33.53 -6.58 19.03
CA LEU A 68 32.14 -6.20 19.03
C LEU A 68 31.60 -6.62 17.67
N ALA A 69 31.18 -7.88 17.58
CA ALA A 69 30.33 -8.34 16.51
C ALA A 69 29.09 -7.46 16.60
N GLN A 70 29.05 -6.43 15.76
CA GLN A 70 27.80 -5.75 15.47
C GLN A 70 26.86 -6.86 15.02
N THR A 71 25.83 -7.12 15.81
CA THR A 71 24.75 -7.99 15.41
C THR A 71 24.19 -7.40 14.13
N GLU A 72 24.50 -8.00 12.98
CA GLU A 72 23.91 -7.59 11.71
C GLU A 72 22.40 -7.67 11.87
N GLY A 73 21.77 -6.50 11.98
CA GLY A 73 20.37 -6.43 12.36
C GLY A 73 19.53 -7.07 11.27
N TYR A 74 18.54 -7.87 11.67
CA TYR A 74 17.66 -8.63 10.78
C TYR A 74 17.36 -7.92 9.45
N GLN A 75 17.65 -8.60 8.33
CA GLN A 75 17.37 -8.15 6.96
C GLN A 75 16.44 -9.18 6.28
N PRO A 76 15.29 -8.76 5.74
CA PRO A 76 14.35 -9.67 5.11
C PRO A 76 14.78 -10.02 3.69
N GLN A 77 14.45 -11.23 3.25
CA GLN A 77 14.72 -11.71 1.91
C GLN A 77 13.41 -11.77 1.11
N VAL A 78 13.39 -11.19 -0.10
CA VAL A 78 12.21 -11.23 -0.97
C VAL A 78 11.84 -12.68 -1.28
N GLY A 79 10.58 -13.04 -1.03
CA GLY A 79 10.07 -14.41 -1.16
C GLY A 79 10.24 -15.28 0.09
N GLN A 80 10.76 -14.75 1.21
CA GLN A 80 10.81 -15.49 2.47
C GLN A 80 9.40 -15.93 2.94
N PRO A 81 9.24 -17.11 3.54
CA PRO A 81 7.95 -17.56 4.07
C PRO A 81 7.46 -16.66 5.21
N GLY A 82 6.22 -16.16 5.10
CA GLY A 82 5.43 -15.68 6.23
C GLY A 82 4.41 -16.73 6.68
N LYS A 83 3.48 -16.34 7.56
CA LYS A 83 2.42 -17.23 8.07
C LYS A 83 1.44 -17.67 6.98
N ASP A 84 0.83 -16.71 6.30
CA ASP A 84 -0.23 -16.94 5.30
C ASP A 84 0.24 -16.63 3.86
N VAL A 85 1.33 -15.89 3.70
CA VAL A 85 1.85 -15.37 2.43
C VAL A 85 3.37 -15.18 2.52
N VAL A 86 4.08 -15.22 1.39
CA VAL A 86 5.49 -14.83 1.32
C VAL A 86 5.66 -13.31 1.42
N TRP A 87 6.76 -12.82 2.00
CA TRP A 87 7.03 -11.38 1.99
C TRP A 87 7.59 -10.94 0.64
N VAL A 88 6.87 -10.04 -0.03
CA VAL A 88 7.34 -9.26 -1.18
C VAL A 88 6.93 -7.81 -0.94
N PRO A 89 7.86 -6.84 -0.94
CA PRO A 89 7.52 -5.45 -0.72
C PRO A 89 6.80 -4.83 -1.93
N THR A 90 5.84 -3.93 -1.67
CA THR A 90 5.29 -3.02 -2.69
C THR A 90 6.38 -2.07 -3.19
N ASP A 91 6.40 -1.81 -4.50
CA ASP A 91 7.28 -0.79 -5.10
C ASP A 91 6.98 0.60 -4.51
N GLN A 92 8.02 1.39 -4.22
CA GLN A 92 7.83 2.67 -3.54
C GLN A 92 6.97 3.65 -4.36
N ALA A 93 7.10 3.66 -5.69
CA ALA A 93 6.24 4.51 -6.51
C ALA A 93 4.77 4.06 -6.45
N LEU A 94 4.51 2.76 -6.27
CA LEU A 94 3.14 2.26 -6.08
C LEU A 94 2.60 2.58 -4.68
N VAL A 95 3.45 2.55 -3.63
CA VAL A 95 3.06 3.03 -2.29
C VAL A 95 2.55 4.48 -2.38
N ASP A 96 3.28 5.36 -3.06
CA ASP A 96 2.88 6.75 -3.22
C ASP A 96 1.58 6.90 -4.02
N VAL A 97 1.43 6.16 -5.14
CA VAL A 97 0.18 6.12 -5.92
C VAL A 97 -0.99 5.58 -5.08
N MET A 98 -0.77 4.58 -4.21
CA MET A 98 -1.84 4.03 -3.35
C MET A 98 -2.34 5.07 -2.35
N LEU A 99 -1.42 5.81 -1.71
CA LEU A 99 -1.76 6.86 -0.74
C LEU A 99 -2.41 8.09 -1.41
N ASP A 100 -1.97 8.44 -2.62
CA ASP A 100 -2.59 9.49 -3.45
C ASP A 100 -3.99 9.10 -3.91
N LEU A 101 -4.18 7.85 -4.32
CA LEU A 101 -5.47 7.31 -4.78
C LEU A 101 -6.50 7.31 -3.64
N ALA A 102 -6.09 6.93 -2.43
CA ALA A 102 -6.88 7.08 -1.20
C ALA A 102 -7.09 8.54 -0.76
N LYS A 103 -6.41 9.51 -1.38
CA LYS A 103 -6.43 10.93 -0.98
C LYS A 103 -6.17 11.09 0.52
N VAL A 104 -5.11 10.42 0.99
CA VAL A 104 -4.70 10.40 2.40
C VAL A 104 -4.42 11.82 2.91
N THR A 105 -4.97 12.17 4.07
CA THR A 105 -4.82 13.49 4.71
C THR A 105 -4.39 13.35 6.18
N PRO A 106 -3.85 14.40 6.84
CA PRO A 106 -3.56 14.38 8.28
C PRO A 106 -4.75 14.11 9.21
N ALA A 107 -6.00 14.18 8.71
CA ALA A 107 -7.19 13.79 9.45
C ALA A 107 -7.46 12.28 9.43
N ASP A 108 -6.71 11.51 8.65
CA ASP A 108 -6.88 10.08 8.49
C ASP A 108 -6.18 9.25 9.58
N TYR A 109 -6.67 8.02 9.73
CA TYR A 109 -5.95 6.94 10.39
C TYR A 109 -5.72 5.82 9.37
N VAL A 110 -4.46 5.63 8.99
CA VAL A 110 -4.03 4.60 8.03
C VAL A 110 -3.68 3.33 8.78
N ILE A 111 -4.24 2.19 8.37
CA ILE A 111 -3.82 0.87 8.85
C ILE A 111 -3.33 0.03 7.67
N ASP A 112 -2.13 -0.56 7.77
CA ASP A 112 -1.55 -1.44 6.75
C ASP A 112 -1.61 -2.90 7.21
N LEU A 113 -2.29 -3.75 6.42
CA LEU A 113 -2.52 -5.16 6.74
C LEU A 113 -1.42 -6.03 6.12
N GLY A 114 -0.53 -6.58 6.95
CA GLY A 114 0.70 -7.26 6.52
C GLY A 114 1.82 -6.27 6.21
N SER A 115 2.11 -5.37 7.15
CA SER A 115 2.92 -4.16 6.89
C SER A 115 4.39 -4.40 6.56
N GLY A 116 4.91 -5.62 6.73
CA GLY A 116 6.25 -5.99 6.30
C GLY A 116 7.36 -5.11 6.91
N ASP A 117 8.18 -4.52 6.04
CA ASP A 117 9.29 -3.63 6.45
C ASP A 117 8.84 -2.23 6.90
N GLY A 118 7.52 -1.99 6.89
CA GLY A 118 6.87 -0.76 7.35
C GLY A 118 6.77 0.34 6.29
N ARG A 119 7.24 0.14 5.05
CA ARG A 119 7.35 1.21 4.04
C ARG A 119 6.06 2.00 3.80
N THR A 120 4.90 1.34 3.76
CA THR A 120 3.60 1.99 3.53
C THR A 120 3.21 2.88 4.70
N VAL A 121 3.39 2.37 5.93
CA VAL A 121 3.11 3.05 7.20
C VAL A 121 4.04 4.25 7.38
N ILE A 122 5.32 4.09 7.05
CA ILE A 122 6.34 5.14 7.09
C ILE A 122 6.01 6.22 6.05
N SER A 123 5.67 5.85 4.81
CA SER A 123 5.30 6.81 3.76
C SER A 123 4.03 7.59 4.12
N ALA A 124 3.05 6.96 4.77
CA ALA A 124 1.87 7.63 5.31
C ALA A 124 2.22 8.58 6.47
N ALA A 125 3.11 8.17 7.37
CA ALA A 125 3.55 9.00 8.49
C ALA A 125 4.41 10.20 8.06
N GLN A 126 5.23 10.05 7.01
CA GLN A 126 5.96 11.15 6.35
C GLN A 126 5.02 12.21 5.74
N ARG A 127 3.78 11.83 5.40
CA ARG A 127 2.70 12.74 4.97
C ARG A 127 1.96 13.40 6.14
N GLY A 128 2.42 13.21 7.38
CA GLY A 128 1.85 13.81 8.59
C GLY A 128 0.62 13.08 9.14
N VAL A 129 0.42 11.81 8.79
CA VAL A 129 -0.79 11.03 9.13
C VAL A 129 -0.47 9.98 10.20
N ARG A 130 -1.40 9.75 11.15
CA ARG A 130 -1.27 8.63 12.09
C ARG A 130 -1.39 7.32 11.33
N ALA A 131 -0.41 6.42 11.50
CA ALA A 131 -0.36 5.16 10.79
C ALA A 131 0.01 3.97 11.72
N LEU A 132 -0.62 2.82 11.47
CA LEU A 132 -0.35 1.56 12.18
C LEU A 132 -0.09 0.43 11.19
N GLY A 133 1.05 -0.24 11.33
CA GLY A 133 1.31 -1.51 10.66
C GLY A 133 0.89 -2.71 11.51
N ILE A 134 0.10 -3.61 10.94
CA ILE A 134 -0.22 -4.92 11.52
C ILE A 134 0.64 -5.95 10.79
N GLU A 135 1.54 -6.61 11.53
CA GLU A 135 2.48 -7.59 11.01
C GLU A 135 2.54 -8.79 11.96
N TYR A 136 2.70 -10.01 11.42
CA TYR A 136 2.72 -11.23 12.22
C TYR A 136 4.14 -11.63 12.66
N ASN A 137 5.14 -11.40 11.80
CA ASN A 137 6.54 -11.72 12.08
C ASN A 137 7.14 -10.69 13.07
N PRO A 138 7.59 -11.10 14.28
CA PRO A 138 8.19 -10.18 15.24
C PRO A 138 9.47 -9.49 14.72
N GLU A 139 10.28 -10.16 13.91
CA GLU A 139 11.52 -9.58 13.36
C GLU A 139 11.22 -8.46 12.35
N MET A 140 10.11 -8.58 11.62
CA MET A 140 9.61 -7.54 10.71
C MET A 140 9.02 -6.35 11.48
N VAL A 141 8.39 -6.59 12.65
CA VAL A 141 7.95 -5.52 13.56
C VAL A 141 9.16 -4.76 14.14
N GLU A 142 10.20 -5.46 14.59
CA GLU A 142 11.43 -4.83 15.09
C GLU A 142 12.23 -4.10 14.00
N LEU A 143 12.19 -4.59 12.75
CA LEU A 143 12.73 -3.89 11.59
C LEU A 143 11.95 -2.60 11.27
N SER A 144 10.61 -2.68 11.19
CA SER A 144 9.77 -1.55 10.82
C SER A 144 9.79 -0.42 11.88
N ILE A 145 9.90 -0.76 13.17
CA ILE A 145 10.17 0.22 14.24
C ILE A 145 11.50 0.95 13.99
N ARG A 146 12.61 0.22 13.77
CA ARG A 146 13.92 0.83 13.49
C ARG A 146 13.92 1.66 12.21
N ASN A 147 13.16 1.25 11.19
CA ASN A 147 12.99 2.03 9.96
C ASN A 147 12.24 3.35 10.25
N ALA A 148 11.15 3.33 11.01
CA ALA A 148 10.43 4.56 11.39
C ALA A 148 11.26 5.51 12.28
N GLU A 149 12.10 4.96 13.16
CA GLU A 149 13.07 5.74 13.95
C GLU A 149 14.11 6.44 13.06
N LYS A 150 14.68 5.68 12.11
CA LYS A 150 15.67 6.19 11.15
C LYS A 150 15.08 7.29 10.25
N GLU A 151 13.84 7.13 9.80
CA GLU A 151 13.13 8.13 8.99
C GLU A 151 12.48 9.25 9.83
N GLY A 152 12.63 9.23 11.16
CA GLY A 152 12.19 10.31 12.06
C GLY A 152 10.68 10.39 12.31
N VAL A 153 9.92 9.34 12.04
CA VAL A 153 8.44 9.35 12.04
C VAL A 153 7.78 8.52 13.15
N SER A 154 8.53 8.03 14.15
CA SER A 154 8.00 7.17 15.23
C SER A 154 6.91 7.80 16.12
N SER A 155 6.66 9.11 16.02
CA SER A 155 5.52 9.78 16.67
C SER A 155 4.19 9.57 15.94
N LEU A 156 4.23 9.13 14.68
CA LEU A 156 3.08 8.95 13.80
C LEU A 156 2.99 7.51 13.24
N ALA A 157 4.12 6.85 12.98
CA ALA A 157 4.19 5.46 12.58
C ALA A 157 4.31 4.54 13.79
N SER A 158 3.41 3.56 13.90
CA SER A 158 3.41 2.54 14.94
C SER A 158 3.30 1.14 14.31
N PHE A 159 3.80 0.11 14.99
CA PHE A 159 3.79 -1.28 14.50
C PHE A 159 3.36 -2.23 15.61
N LYS A 160 2.52 -3.21 15.26
CA LYS A 160 1.97 -4.18 16.21
C LYS A 160 2.15 -5.58 15.67
N LYS A 161 2.78 -6.43 16.49
CA LYS A 161 2.76 -7.89 16.28
C LYS A 161 1.34 -8.42 16.51
N ALA A 162 0.62 -8.77 15.45
CA ALA A 162 -0.71 -9.36 15.55
C ALA A 162 -1.12 -10.13 14.27
N ASP A 163 -2.18 -10.94 14.38
CA ASP A 163 -2.87 -11.51 13.23
C ASP A 163 -3.85 -10.48 12.63
N LEU A 164 -3.78 -10.27 11.32
CA LEU A 164 -4.69 -9.38 10.58
C LEU A 164 -6.14 -9.89 10.52
N PHE A 165 -6.39 -11.17 10.80
CA PHE A 165 -7.74 -11.74 10.89
C PHE A 165 -8.36 -11.61 12.29
N GLU A 166 -7.55 -11.36 13.32
CA GLU A 166 -7.98 -11.27 14.73
C GLU A 166 -7.89 -9.84 15.28
N THR A 167 -7.27 -8.91 14.55
CA THR A 167 -7.11 -7.52 14.98
C THR A 167 -8.33 -6.69 14.62
N ASP A 168 -8.86 -5.94 15.58
CA ASP A 168 -9.80 -4.85 15.31
C ASP A 168 -9.09 -3.68 14.62
N PHE A 169 -9.58 -3.33 13.43
CA PHE A 169 -9.16 -2.17 12.62
C PHE A 169 -10.36 -1.28 12.24
N SER A 170 -11.47 -1.35 12.99
CA SER A 170 -12.71 -0.57 12.77
C SER A 170 -12.54 0.96 12.88
N GLU A 171 -11.43 1.42 13.48
CA GLU A 171 -11.06 2.84 13.51
C GLU A 171 -10.41 3.34 12.21
N ALA A 172 -10.01 2.46 11.28
CA ALA A 172 -9.34 2.86 10.05
C ALA A 172 -10.23 3.74 9.17
N THR A 173 -9.73 4.92 8.78
CA THR A 173 -10.34 5.74 7.73
C THR A 173 -9.76 5.40 6.35
N VAL A 174 -8.54 4.83 6.33
CA VAL A 174 -7.86 4.25 5.18
C VAL A 174 -7.21 2.91 5.55
N LEU A 175 -7.42 1.89 4.73
CA LEU A 175 -6.68 0.62 4.79
C LEU A 175 -5.79 0.46 3.57
N THR A 176 -4.58 -0.03 3.78
CA THR A 176 -3.68 -0.51 2.71
C THR A 176 -3.43 -2.01 2.85
N MET A 177 -3.18 -2.68 1.72
CA MET A 177 -2.93 -4.13 1.68
C MET A 177 -2.14 -4.56 0.43
N PHE A 178 -1.21 -5.50 0.62
CA PHE A 178 -0.60 -6.27 -0.46
C PHE A 178 -0.50 -7.74 -0.04
N LEU A 179 -1.60 -8.48 -0.26
CA LEU A 179 -1.84 -9.80 0.32
C LEU A 179 -2.00 -10.86 -0.80
N LEU A 180 -3.04 -11.67 -0.74
CA LEU A 180 -3.41 -12.64 -1.79
C LEU A 180 -4.92 -12.58 -2.03
N PRO A 181 -5.43 -12.95 -3.22
CA PRO A 181 -6.86 -12.98 -3.49
C PRO A 181 -7.67 -13.80 -2.46
N SER A 182 -7.13 -14.93 -2.00
CA SER A 182 -7.74 -15.75 -0.95
C SER A 182 -7.78 -15.07 0.43
N ILE A 183 -6.81 -14.21 0.74
CA ILE A 183 -6.76 -13.44 1.98
C ILE A 183 -7.74 -12.27 1.88
N ASN A 184 -7.72 -11.53 0.77
CA ASN A 184 -8.66 -10.44 0.48
C ASN A 184 -10.12 -10.92 0.59
N LEU A 185 -10.45 -12.09 0.03
CA LEU A 185 -11.79 -12.68 0.13
C LEU A 185 -12.18 -13.09 1.55
N LYS A 186 -11.23 -13.58 2.36
CA LYS A 186 -11.47 -13.91 3.78
C LYS A 186 -11.67 -12.63 4.63
N LEU A 187 -11.02 -11.53 4.28
CA LEU A 187 -11.21 -10.22 4.92
C LEU A 187 -12.46 -9.47 4.43
N ARG A 188 -12.92 -9.71 3.20
CA ARG A 188 -14.03 -8.98 2.54
C ARG A 188 -15.26 -8.74 3.43
N PRO A 189 -15.76 -9.70 4.23
CA PRO A 189 -16.87 -9.44 5.16
C PRO A 189 -16.56 -8.37 6.21
N THR A 190 -15.38 -8.44 6.85
CA THR A 190 -14.94 -7.45 7.84
C THR A 190 -14.69 -6.09 7.19
N LEU A 191 -14.10 -6.07 6.00
CA LEU A 191 -13.86 -4.83 5.23
C LEU A 191 -15.17 -4.10 4.89
N LEU A 192 -16.25 -4.84 4.57
CA LEU A 192 -17.58 -4.27 4.30
C LEU A 192 -18.32 -3.83 5.58
N SER A 193 -17.89 -4.27 6.77
CA SER A 193 -18.43 -3.82 8.06
C SER A 193 -17.79 -2.54 8.62
N LEU A 194 -16.78 -1.99 7.92
CA LEU A 194 -16.13 -0.74 8.32
C LEU A 194 -17.07 0.46 8.14
N LYS A 195 -16.67 1.60 8.69
CA LYS A 195 -17.44 2.84 8.58
C LYS A 195 -17.63 3.21 7.10
N PRO A 196 -18.85 3.56 6.66
CA PRO A 196 -19.07 4.04 5.30
C PRO A 196 -18.15 5.21 4.97
N GLY A 197 -17.48 5.14 3.82
CA GLY A 197 -16.47 6.12 3.42
C GLY A 197 -15.03 5.77 3.80
N THR A 198 -14.79 4.72 4.61
CA THR A 198 -13.45 4.13 4.74
C THR A 198 -12.96 3.70 3.37
N ARG A 199 -11.74 4.11 3.02
CA ARG A 199 -11.10 3.81 1.74
C ARG A 199 -10.18 2.61 1.91
N ILE A 200 -10.23 1.66 1.00
CA ILE A 200 -9.35 0.48 1.02
C ILE A 200 -8.57 0.47 -0.29
N VAL A 201 -7.23 0.45 -0.20
CA VAL A 201 -6.37 0.39 -1.37
C VAL A 201 -5.54 -0.88 -1.37
N SER A 202 -5.64 -1.66 -2.45
CA SER A 202 -4.89 -2.90 -2.63
C SER A 202 -3.89 -2.79 -3.76
N ASN A 203 -2.68 -3.28 -3.52
CA ASN A 203 -1.72 -3.57 -4.58
C ASN A 203 -2.14 -4.86 -5.31
N SER A 204 -2.52 -4.70 -6.57
CA SER A 204 -2.63 -5.70 -7.65
C SER A 204 -3.59 -6.89 -7.47
N PHE A 205 -4.04 -7.19 -6.25
CA PHE A 205 -5.01 -8.24 -5.97
C PHE A 205 -6.39 -7.65 -5.69
N THR A 206 -7.41 -8.18 -6.34
CA THR A 206 -8.79 -7.64 -6.28
C THR A 206 -9.56 -8.21 -5.08
N MET A 207 -10.85 -7.85 -4.98
CA MET A 207 -11.83 -8.47 -4.09
C MET A 207 -12.90 -9.26 -4.86
N GLU A 208 -12.51 -9.82 -6.02
CA GLU A 208 -13.33 -10.54 -7.00
C GLU A 208 -14.59 -9.78 -7.46
N ASP A 209 -15.76 -10.13 -6.93
CA ASP A 209 -17.06 -9.59 -7.33
C ASP A 209 -17.23 -8.13 -6.92
N TRP A 210 -16.68 -7.74 -5.76
CA TRP A 210 -16.66 -6.35 -5.33
C TRP A 210 -15.67 -5.58 -6.22
N LYS A 211 -16.21 -4.84 -7.19
CA LYS A 211 -15.41 -4.09 -8.16
C LYS A 211 -14.80 -2.85 -7.51
N ALA A 212 -13.58 -2.51 -7.91
CA ALA A 212 -12.92 -1.29 -7.47
C ALA A 212 -13.67 -0.06 -8.00
N ASP A 213 -13.72 0.99 -7.19
CA ASP A 213 -14.29 2.28 -7.56
C ASP A 213 -13.34 3.11 -8.42
N VAL A 214 -12.02 2.93 -8.23
CA VAL A 214 -10.97 3.52 -9.08
C VAL A 214 -9.83 2.53 -9.25
N VAL A 215 -9.18 2.55 -10.40
CA VAL A 215 -7.97 1.77 -10.71
C VAL A 215 -6.89 2.72 -11.23
N ALA A 216 -5.67 2.59 -10.71
CA ALA A 216 -4.49 3.31 -11.18
C ALA A 216 -3.36 2.32 -11.49
N ASN A 217 -2.48 2.66 -12.44
CA ASN A 217 -1.34 1.84 -12.82
C ASN A 217 -0.06 2.67 -12.77
N LEU A 218 1.05 2.03 -12.41
CA LEU A 218 2.38 2.61 -12.61
C LEU A 218 2.75 2.70 -14.10
N PRO A 219 3.75 3.55 -14.46
CA PRO A 219 4.31 3.59 -15.81
C PRO A 219 4.88 2.24 -16.27
N GLU A 220 5.07 2.09 -17.59
CA GLU A 220 5.53 0.86 -18.26
C GLU A 220 6.88 0.30 -17.76
N SER A 221 7.66 1.08 -17.00
CA SER A 221 8.89 0.63 -16.35
C SER A 221 8.64 -0.33 -15.16
N CYS A 222 7.42 -0.39 -14.63
CA CYS A 222 7.07 -1.35 -13.57
C CYS A 222 6.79 -2.74 -14.17
N ILE A 223 7.40 -3.78 -13.60
CA ILE A 223 7.40 -5.13 -14.17
C ILE A 223 6.36 -6.06 -13.51
N THR A 224 6.18 -5.97 -12.19
CA THR A 224 5.29 -6.84 -11.41
C THR A 224 4.57 -6.09 -10.31
N TRP A 225 3.29 -6.42 -10.11
CA TRP A 225 2.38 -5.82 -9.12
C TRP A 225 2.35 -4.29 -9.20
N CYS A 226 1.88 -3.79 -10.36
CA CYS A 226 1.97 -2.39 -10.77
C CYS A 226 0.64 -1.62 -10.70
N THR A 227 -0.41 -2.24 -10.17
CA THR A 227 -1.78 -1.70 -10.19
C THR A 227 -2.27 -1.42 -8.77
N ALA A 228 -2.76 -0.20 -8.52
CA ALA A 228 -3.50 0.14 -7.31
C ALA A 228 -5.00 0.09 -7.59
N TYR A 229 -5.74 -0.60 -6.74
CA TYR A 229 -7.20 -0.64 -6.74
C TYR A 229 -7.74 0.07 -5.50
N LEU A 230 -8.70 0.98 -5.66
CA LEU A 230 -9.41 1.64 -4.56
C LEU A 230 -10.85 1.15 -4.48
N TRP A 231 -11.30 0.82 -3.27
CA TRP A 231 -12.70 0.66 -2.90
C TRP A 231 -13.07 1.68 -1.82
N ILE A 232 -14.31 2.15 -1.84
CA ILE A 232 -14.91 2.99 -0.80
C ILE A 232 -16.03 2.18 -0.17
N VAL A 233 -15.94 1.90 1.13
CA VAL A 233 -16.92 1.08 1.86
C VAL A 233 -18.30 1.75 1.76
N PRO A 234 -19.31 1.12 1.13
CA PRO A 234 -20.61 1.72 0.92
C PRO A 234 -21.49 1.58 2.16
N ALA A 235 -22.30 2.60 2.46
CA ALA A 235 -23.36 2.49 3.45
C ALA A 235 -24.41 1.44 3.05
N GLY A 236 -24.94 0.73 4.05
CA GLY A 236 -26.02 -0.24 3.86
C GLY A 236 -27.35 0.46 3.61
N VAL A 237 -27.87 0.36 2.38
CA VAL A 237 -29.15 0.95 1.95
C VAL A 237 -30.21 -0.06 1.53
N GLN A 238 -29.89 -1.35 1.47
CA GLN A 238 -30.89 -2.39 1.23
C GLN A 238 -32.08 -2.27 2.20
N GLY A 239 -33.30 -2.47 1.69
CA GLY A 239 -34.55 -2.41 2.45
C GLY A 239 -35.57 -1.45 1.84
N ILE A 240 -36.62 -1.17 2.59
CA ILE A 240 -37.72 -0.28 2.18
C ILE A 240 -37.57 1.07 2.87
N TRP A 241 -37.79 2.13 2.09
CA TRP A 241 -37.69 3.52 2.52
C TRP A 241 -38.98 4.27 2.18
N GLU A 242 -39.55 4.96 3.15
CA GLU A 242 -40.74 5.79 2.97
C GLU A 242 -40.33 7.19 2.47
N MET A 243 -41.01 7.67 1.44
CA MET A 243 -40.76 8.95 0.78
C MET A 243 -42.05 9.79 0.75
N GLU A 244 -41.91 11.10 0.56
CA GLU A 244 -43.08 11.97 0.35
C GLU A 244 -43.86 11.51 -0.90
N GLY A 245 -45.08 11.00 -0.68
CA GLY A 245 -45.96 10.47 -1.73
C GLY A 245 -45.57 9.10 -2.30
N GLY A 246 -44.64 8.35 -1.68
CA GLY A 246 -44.12 7.12 -2.27
C GLY A 246 -43.29 6.22 -1.36
N GLU A 247 -42.75 5.17 -1.96
CA GLU A 247 -41.94 4.13 -1.33
C GLU A 247 -40.79 3.75 -2.26
N LEU A 248 -39.58 3.63 -1.71
CA LEU A 248 -38.37 3.23 -2.40
C LEU A 248 -37.87 1.90 -1.81
N GLU A 249 -37.96 0.83 -2.59
CA GLU A 249 -37.46 -0.49 -2.24
C GLU A 249 -36.11 -0.72 -2.92
N LEU A 250 -35.05 -0.96 -2.14
CA LEU A 250 -33.68 -1.14 -2.61
C LEU A 250 -33.14 -2.54 -2.30
N SER A 251 -32.54 -3.16 -3.31
CA SER A 251 -31.57 -4.25 -3.20
C SER A 251 -30.16 -3.72 -3.43
N GLN A 252 -29.18 -4.26 -2.72
CA GLN A 252 -27.79 -3.81 -2.77
C GLN A 252 -26.85 -4.99 -3.00
N ASP A 253 -25.91 -4.83 -3.94
CA ASP A 253 -24.79 -5.72 -4.16
C ASP A 253 -23.49 -4.89 -4.10
N PHE A 254 -22.78 -4.99 -2.97
CA PHE A 254 -21.68 -4.11 -2.59
C PHE A 254 -22.03 -2.61 -2.74
N GLN A 255 -21.40 -1.90 -3.69
CA GLN A 255 -21.71 -0.49 -3.96
C GLN A 255 -22.89 -0.29 -4.92
N MET A 256 -23.32 -1.31 -5.63
CA MET A 256 -24.36 -1.19 -6.66
C MET A 256 -25.74 -1.36 -6.04
N VAL A 257 -26.68 -0.50 -6.44
CA VAL A 257 -28.07 -0.59 -5.97
C VAL A 257 -29.04 -0.71 -7.13
N SER A 258 -30.06 -1.54 -6.93
CA SER A 258 -31.18 -1.71 -7.84
C SER A 258 -32.48 -1.75 -7.03
N GLY A 259 -33.64 -1.59 -7.68
CA GLY A 259 -34.89 -1.59 -6.92
C GLY A 259 -36.09 -1.02 -7.66
N THR A 260 -37.06 -0.55 -6.88
CA THR A 260 -38.30 0.06 -7.38
C THR A 260 -38.67 1.30 -6.57
N LEU A 261 -38.98 2.40 -7.28
CA LEU A 261 -39.63 3.58 -6.72
C LEU A 261 -41.12 3.55 -7.07
N ARG A 262 -41.98 3.51 -6.05
CA ARG A 262 -43.44 3.58 -6.15
C ARG A 262 -43.90 4.98 -5.76
N THR A 263 -44.79 5.60 -6.53
CA THR A 263 -45.33 6.95 -6.25
C THR A 263 -46.76 7.03 -6.74
N GLY A 264 -47.72 7.02 -5.80
CA GLY A 264 -49.13 6.75 -6.11
C GLY A 264 -49.29 5.46 -6.93
N ASN A 265 -49.98 5.54 -8.08
CA ASN A 265 -50.18 4.39 -8.99
C ASN A 265 -49.02 4.17 -9.99
N ARG A 266 -47.89 4.89 -9.85
CA ARG A 266 -46.73 4.75 -10.75
C ARG A 266 -45.63 3.93 -10.07
N SER A 267 -44.93 3.13 -10.87
CA SER A 267 -43.78 2.33 -10.46
C SER A 267 -42.65 2.54 -11.47
N ALA A 268 -41.42 2.68 -10.99
CA ALA A 268 -40.24 2.88 -11.82
C ALA A 268 -39.07 2.04 -11.29
N MET A 269 -38.34 1.39 -12.20
CA MET A 269 -37.09 0.72 -11.83
C MET A 269 -36.04 1.73 -11.36
N VAL A 270 -35.29 1.32 -10.35
CA VAL A 270 -34.15 2.05 -9.77
C VAL A 270 -32.87 1.34 -10.18
N SER A 271 -31.87 2.10 -10.59
CA SER A 271 -30.48 1.65 -10.75
C SER A 271 -29.54 2.78 -10.32
N GLY A 272 -28.49 2.45 -9.57
CA GLY A 272 -27.60 3.45 -8.98
C GLY A 272 -26.39 2.86 -8.26
N LYS A 273 -25.72 3.73 -7.51
CA LYS A 273 -24.51 3.41 -6.75
C LYS A 273 -24.50 4.13 -5.40
N VAL A 274 -23.94 3.47 -4.39
CA VAL A 274 -23.56 4.06 -3.11
C VAL A 274 -22.04 4.26 -3.09
N THR A 275 -21.57 5.43 -2.70
CA THR A 275 -20.14 5.74 -2.53
C THR A 275 -19.93 6.35 -1.15
N GLY A 276 -19.46 5.54 -0.20
CA GLY A 276 -19.42 5.95 1.20
C GLY A 276 -20.82 6.17 1.75
N ASP A 277 -21.05 7.36 2.31
CA ASP A 277 -22.35 7.83 2.80
C ASP A 277 -23.24 8.43 1.70
N ARG A 278 -22.79 8.49 0.44
CA ARG A 278 -23.54 9.09 -0.67
C ARG A 278 -24.26 8.04 -1.50
N ILE A 279 -25.45 8.35 -1.98
CA ILE A 279 -26.20 7.54 -2.93
C ILE A 279 -26.60 8.37 -4.15
N ASP A 280 -26.40 7.81 -5.34
CA ASP A 280 -26.80 8.39 -6.62
C ASP A 280 -27.56 7.31 -7.42
N PHE A 281 -28.82 7.56 -7.78
CA PHE A 281 -29.63 6.61 -8.56
C PHE A 281 -30.57 7.29 -9.55
N VAL A 282 -30.98 6.57 -10.59
CA VAL A 282 -31.96 7.04 -11.57
C VAL A 282 -33.25 6.24 -11.46
N ALA A 283 -34.39 6.94 -11.47
CA ALA A 283 -35.72 6.35 -11.57
C ALA A 283 -36.60 7.19 -12.49
N ALA A 284 -37.25 6.56 -13.48
CA ALA A 284 -38.09 7.24 -14.49
C ALA A 284 -37.43 8.44 -15.20
N GLY A 285 -36.11 8.39 -15.43
CA GLY A 285 -35.34 9.49 -16.04
C GLY A 285 -35.02 10.66 -15.11
N VAL A 286 -35.39 10.58 -13.83
CA VAL A 286 -35.02 11.55 -12.78
C VAL A 286 -33.79 11.04 -12.05
N LEU A 287 -32.77 11.89 -11.92
CA LEU A 287 -31.58 11.61 -11.10
C LEU A 287 -31.88 12.00 -9.65
N TYR A 288 -31.67 11.07 -8.72
CA TYR A 288 -31.71 11.29 -7.29
C TYR A 288 -30.28 11.20 -6.74
N THR A 289 -29.87 12.21 -5.98
CA THR A 289 -28.60 12.24 -5.24
C THR A 289 -28.90 12.49 -3.77
N GLY A 290 -28.13 11.90 -2.84
CA GLY A 290 -28.33 12.14 -1.41
C GLY A 290 -27.19 11.66 -0.53
N ARG A 291 -27.27 12.05 0.75
CA ARG A 291 -26.47 11.50 1.85
C ARG A 291 -27.34 10.60 2.73
N ILE A 292 -26.71 9.56 3.28
CA ILE A 292 -27.29 8.52 4.11
C ILE A 292 -26.85 8.77 5.56
N GLU A 293 -27.78 9.17 6.41
CA GLU A 293 -27.53 9.57 7.79
C GLU A 293 -28.61 8.96 8.69
N GLU A 294 -28.22 8.18 9.70
CA GLU A 294 -29.10 7.69 10.79
C GLU A 294 -30.46 7.11 10.35
N GLY A 295 -30.47 6.26 9.31
CA GLY A 295 -31.71 5.65 8.80
C GLY A 295 -32.58 6.58 7.97
N ALA A 296 -32.08 7.75 7.56
CA ALA A 296 -32.65 8.63 6.55
C ALA A 296 -31.72 8.78 5.33
N ILE A 297 -32.30 9.15 4.20
CA ILE A 297 -31.57 9.66 3.03
C ILE A 297 -32.11 11.06 2.74
N SER A 298 -31.25 12.05 2.59
CA SER A 298 -31.64 13.43 2.24
C SER A 298 -30.78 13.97 1.10
N GLY A 299 -31.39 14.68 0.15
CA GLY A 299 -30.65 15.26 -0.96
C GLY A 299 -31.53 15.92 -2.02
N THR A 300 -31.08 15.87 -3.28
CA THR A 300 -31.77 16.52 -4.42
C THR A 300 -32.17 15.51 -5.49
N ARG A 301 -33.37 15.70 -6.03
CA ARG A 301 -33.83 15.05 -7.27
C ARG A 301 -33.83 16.08 -8.39
N THR A 302 -33.33 15.69 -9.56
CA THR A 302 -33.18 16.58 -10.73
C THR A 302 -33.92 16.01 -11.92
N ALA A 303 -34.90 16.77 -12.41
CA ALA A 303 -35.75 16.43 -13.55
C ALA A 303 -35.81 17.62 -14.52
N ALA A 304 -35.53 17.40 -15.81
CA ALA A 304 -35.56 18.43 -16.85
C ALA A 304 -34.80 19.74 -16.49
N GLY A 305 -33.68 19.63 -15.77
CA GLY A 305 -32.86 20.76 -15.32
C GLY A 305 -33.31 21.45 -14.03
N ALA A 306 -34.48 21.11 -13.48
CA ALA A 306 -34.94 21.60 -12.19
C ALA A 306 -34.54 20.64 -11.06
N SER A 307 -33.91 21.16 -10.01
CA SER A 307 -33.56 20.39 -8.80
C SER A 307 -34.51 20.74 -7.65
N THR A 308 -35.04 19.72 -6.98
CA THR A 308 -35.90 19.86 -5.78
C THR A 308 -35.37 18.96 -4.67
N PRO A 309 -35.55 19.32 -3.38
CA PRO A 309 -35.18 18.44 -2.29
C PRO A 309 -36.01 17.15 -2.32
N TRP A 310 -35.44 16.07 -1.80
CA TRP A 310 -36.18 14.86 -1.42
C TRP A 310 -35.61 14.30 -0.12
N LYS A 311 -36.45 13.53 0.58
CA LYS A 311 -36.07 12.76 1.75
C LYS A 311 -36.70 11.38 1.69
N ALA A 312 -36.01 10.39 2.22
CA ALA A 312 -36.56 9.10 2.57
C ALA A 312 -36.19 8.72 4.00
N VAL A 313 -37.00 7.91 4.66
CA VAL A 313 -36.74 7.34 5.99
C VAL A 313 -36.94 5.84 5.92
N ARG A 314 -36.02 5.06 6.49
CA ARG A 314 -36.09 3.60 6.53
C ARG A 314 -37.34 3.15 7.30
N ARG A 315 -38.08 2.20 6.76
CA ARG A 315 -39.17 1.49 7.45
C ARG A 315 -38.62 0.42 8.40
#